data_AF-A0A835LZF8-F1
#
_entry.id   AF-A0A835LZF8-F1
#
_cell.length_a   1.000
_cell.length_b   1.000
_cell.length_c   1.000
_cell.angle_alpha   90.00
_cell.angle_beta   90.00
_cell.angle_gamma   90.00
#
_symmetry.space_group_name_H-M   'P 1'
#
loop_
_entity.id
_entity.type
_entity.pdbx_description
1 polymer ?
#
loop_
_entity_poly.entity_id
_entity_poly.type
_entity_poly.pdbx_seq_one_letter_code
_entity_poly.pdbx_strand_id
1 'polypeptide(L)'
;TVQWSNDFEDPNGDESWKVGKGTSTLPKVFDQPNGSKLELVWKGRQPVGPRKHPSLFSQSLGVLMATPRRFDWTKNWELQDVGDKEWLWDNIKDKWELDETRKEPTLAVISGDEFRNKKSKWKRNFYTRYATYEERISHRPEQLSQQEWVQLMEFWDTPEHQSQEAGAPPSLGDLFVRTHTSSQTHDALDDQSREYIVCNNFILVIASGLNIILGVFNIPR
;
A
#
# COMPACT_ATOMS: atom_id res chain seq x y z
N THR A 1 -30.07 18.41 3.43
CA THR A 1 -29.42 17.54 4.43
C THR A 1 -29.55 16.12 3.94
N VAL A 2 -28.52 15.57 3.30
CA VAL A 2 -28.57 14.21 2.77
C VAL A 2 -28.17 13.26 3.89
N GLN A 3 -29.15 12.55 4.44
CA GLN A 3 -28.96 11.44 5.36
C GLN A 3 -28.56 10.22 4.53
N TRP A 4 -27.36 9.69 4.74
CA TRP A 4 -26.98 8.38 4.23
C TRP A 4 -27.47 7.32 5.22
N SER A 5 -28.38 6.46 4.76
CA SER A 5 -28.89 5.30 5.49
C SER A 5 -27.83 4.19 5.50
N ASN A 6 -27.48 3.71 6.70
CA ASN A 6 -26.44 2.72 6.99
C ASN A 6 -26.95 1.27 6.90
N ASP A 7 -27.65 0.92 5.82
CA ASP A 7 -28.18 -0.43 5.64
C ASP A 7 -27.37 -1.18 4.57
N PHE A 8 -26.16 -1.61 4.94
CA PHE A 8 -25.48 -2.71 4.25
C PHE A 8 -25.65 -3.97 5.10
N GLU A 9 -26.75 -4.67 4.89
CA GLU A 9 -26.92 -6.04 5.40
C GLU A 9 -26.10 -7.00 4.54
N ASP A 10 -25.19 -7.73 5.17
CA ASP A 10 -24.39 -8.79 4.56
C ASP A 10 -25.29 -10.02 4.29
N PRO A 11 -25.51 -10.41 3.02
CA PRO A 11 -26.42 -11.50 2.67
C PRO A 11 -25.88 -12.89 3.06
N ASN A 12 -24.64 -13.00 3.55
CA ASN A 12 -24.10 -14.24 4.06
C ASN A 12 -23.56 -13.97 5.46
N GLY A 13 -24.31 -14.34 6.50
CA GLY A 13 -23.91 -14.18 7.91
C GLY A 13 -22.70 -15.03 8.34
N ASP A 14 -21.63 -15.07 7.55
CA ASP A 14 -20.39 -15.75 7.87
C ASP A 14 -19.45 -14.81 8.63
N GLU A 15 -19.43 -14.98 9.95
CA GLU A 15 -18.52 -14.26 10.86
C GLU A 15 -17.04 -14.66 10.68
N SER A 16 -16.66 -15.27 9.55
CA SER A 16 -15.34 -15.84 9.26
C SER A 16 -14.23 -14.77 9.21
N TRP A 17 -14.60 -13.53 8.95
CA TRP A 17 -13.70 -12.37 8.94
C TRP A 17 -13.40 -11.81 10.33
N LYS A 18 -14.04 -12.31 11.41
CA LYS A 18 -13.79 -11.88 12.80
C LYS A 18 -12.47 -12.38 13.39
N VAL A 19 -11.77 -13.31 12.73
CA VAL A 19 -10.48 -13.80 13.22
C VAL A 19 -9.36 -12.86 12.75
N GLY A 20 -9.17 -11.77 13.49
CA GLY A 20 -7.91 -11.04 13.44
C GLY A 20 -6.79 -12.03 13.76
N LYS A 21 -5.93 -12.33 12.79
CA LYS A 21 -4.71 -13.10 13.07
C LYS A 21 -3.92 -12.32 14.12
N GLY A 22 -3.67 -12.94 15.27
CA GLY A 22 -2.85 -12.37 16.34
C GLY A 22 -1.50 -11.90 15.81
N THR A 23 -0.80 -11.10 16.62
CA THR A 23 0.57 -10.66 16.35
C THR A 23 1.44 -11.84 15.89
N SER A 24 1.91 -11.79 14.64
CA SER A 24 2.75 -12.85 14.09
C SER A 24 4.13 -12.77 14.73
N THR A 25 4.46 -13.69 15.64
CA THR A 25 5.76 -13.78 16.32
C THR A 25 6.85 -14.43 15.46
N LEU A 26 6.49 -15.06 14.33
CA LEU A 26 7.41 -15.73 13.38
C LEU A 26 8.56 -16.50 14.07
N PRO A 27 8.25 -17.48 14.95
CA PRO A 27 9.27 -18.23 15.68
C PRO A 27 10.28 -18.91 14.74
N LYS A 28 9.83 -19.31 13.54
CA LYS A 28 10.71 -19.89 12.51
C LYS A 28 11.81 -18.96 12.00
N VAL A 29 11.66 -17.65 12.16
CA VAL A 29 12.65 -16.64 11.73
C VAL A 29 13.41 -16.10 12.94
N PHE A 30 12.72 -15.84 14.06
CA PHE A 30 13.33 -15.17 15.21
C PHE A 30 13.90 -16.12 16.28
N ASP A 31 13.42 -17.37 16.38
CA ASP A 31 13.91 -18.36 17.35
C ASP A 31 15.01 -19.27 16.77
N GLN A 32 15.62 -18.85 15.67
CA GLN A 32 16.71 -19.59 15.05
C GLN A 32 17.95 -19.60 15.94
N PRO A 33 18.71 -20.70 16.01
CA PRO A 33 20.01 -20.72 16.70
C PRO A 33 20.89 -19.56 16.23
N ASN A 34 21.54 -18.89 17.18
CA ASN A 34 22.41 -17.74 16.87
C ASN A 34 23.41 -18.11 15.77
N GLY A 35 23.42 -17.34 14.67
CA GLY A 35 24.28 -17.54 13.51
C GLY A 35 23.70 -18.39 12.39
N SER A 36 22.54 -19.04 12.58
CA SER A 36 21.80 -19.63 11.46
C SER A 36 20.99 -18.57 10.72
N LYS A 37 21.11 -18.56 9.39
CA LYS A 37 20.43 -17.61 8.51
C LYS A 37 19.59 -18.36 7.48
N LEU A 38 18.45 -17.78 7.13
CA LEU A 38 17.61 -18.31 6.06
C LEU A 38 18.11 -17.85 4.70
N GLU A 39 18.28 -18.80 3.78
CA GLU A 39 18.56 -18.49 2.38
C GLU A 39 17.32 -17.87 1.71
N LEU A 40 17.58 -16.83 0.92
CA LEU A 40 16.60 -16.17 0.08
C LEU A 40 17.12 -16.05 -1.35
N VAL A 41 16.42 -16.66 -2.30
CA VAL A 41 16.76 -16.56 -3.72
C VAL A 41 16.17 -15.26 -4.27
N TRP A 42 16.78 -14.68 -5.30
CA TRP A 42 16.33 -13.41 -5.89
C TRP A 42 16.10 -13.54 -7.38
N LYS A 43 15.00 -12.97 -7.87
CA LYS A 43 14.72 -12.77 -9.30
C LYS A 43 14.54 -11.27 -9.54
N GLY A 44 15.57 -10.63 -10.10
CA GLY A 44 15.61 -9.17 -10.21
C GLY A 44 15.61 -8.51 -8.83
N ARG A 45 14.62 -7.64 -8.57
CA ARG A 45 14.44 -6.91 -7.30
C ARG A 45 13.54 -7.63 -6.30
N GLN A 46 12.99 -8.79 -6.64
CA GLN A 46 12.05 -9.51 -5.79
C GLN A 46 12.64 -10.82 -5.26
N PRO A 47 12.35 -11.16 -3.99
CA PRO A 47 12.73 -12.43 -3.44
C PRO A 47 11.84 -13.54 -4.02
N VAL A 48 12.49 -14.60 -4.46
CA VAL A 48 11.88 -15.85 -4.91
C VAL A 48 12.48 -16.99 -4.09
N GLY A 49 11.88 -18.17 -4.09
CA GLY A 49 12.48 -19.29 -3.37
C GLY A 49 11.50 -20.40 -3.04
N PRO A 50 11.94 -21.37 -2.21
CA PRO A 50 11.11 -22.45 -1.73
C PRO A 50 9.81 -21.91 -1.12
N ARG A 51 8.71 -22.68 -1.26
CA ARG A 51 7.37 -22.25 -0.81
C ARG A 51 7.44 -21.66 0.61
N LYS A 52 6.98 -20.42 0.75
CA LYS A 52 6.86 -19.58 1.97
C LYS A 52 8.06 -18.68 2.33
N HIS A 53 9.28 -18.87 1.80
CA HIS A 53 10.42 -18.00 2.16
C HIS A 53 10.19 -16.51 1.84
N PRO A 54 9.75 -16.12 0.62
CA PRO A 54 9.47 -14.71 0.32
C PRO A 54 8.40 -14.10 1.21
N SER A 55 7.36 -14.87 1.54
CA SER A 55 6.29 -14.40 2.44
C SER A 55 6.77 -14.25 3.87
N LEU A 56 7.62 -15.16 4.37
CA LEU A 56 8.24 -15.05 5.69
C LEU A 56 9.19 -13.86 5.76
N PHE A 57 9.91 -13.58 4.67
CA PHE A 57 10.77 -12.41 4.56
C PHE A 57 9.98 -11.11 4.70
N SER A 58 8.95 -10.90 3.88
CA SER A 58 8.06 -9.72 4.00
C SER A 58 7.41 -9.62 5.39
N GLN A 59 6.94 -10.74 5.94
CA GLN A 59 6.37 -10.75 7.29
C GLN A 59 7.40 -10.37 8.36
N SER A 60 8.67 -10.80 8.23
CA SER A 60 9.72 -10.46 9.19
C SER A 60 10.07 -8.97 9.17
N LEU A 61 10.09 -8.34 7.99
CA LEU A 61 10.17 -6.89 7.85
C LEU A 61 8.98 -6.21 8.56
N GLY A 62 7.77 -6.71 8.29
CA GLY A 62 6.55 -6.21 8.95
C GLY A 62 6.62 -6.30 10.48
N VAL A 63 7.14 -7.40 11.04
CA VAL A 63 7.30 -7.57 12.50
C VAL A 63 8.32 -6.57 13.04
N LEU A 64 9.50 -6.47 12.44
CA LEU A 64 10.54 -5.53 12.87
C LEU A 64 10.07 -4.08 12.79
N MET A 65 9.33 -3.70 11.76
CA MET A 65 8.74 -2.37 11.64
C MET A 65 7.69 -2.08 12.72
N ALA A 66 7.00 -3.10 13.23
CA ALA A 66 6.04 -2.95 14.33
C ALA A 66 6.71 -2.69 15.68
N THR A 67 8.04 -2.64 15.75
CA THR A 67 8.74 -2.30 16.99
C THR A 67 8.28 -0.92 17.46
N PRO A 68 7.73 -0.81 18.69
CA PRO A 68 7.21 0.46 19.19
C PRO A 68 8.26 1.56 19.18
N ARG A 69 7.85 2.79 18.87
CA ARG A 69 8.65 4.03 18.89
C ARG A 69 9.82 4.04 17.91
N ARG A 70 9.87 3.10 16.96
CA ARG A 70 10.95 3.05 15.97
C ARG A 70 10.59 3.81 14.70
N PHE A 71 9.43 3.52 14.13
CA PHE A 71 9.00 4.14 12.87
C PHE A 71 7.87 5.13 13.09
N ASP A 72 7.91 6.23 12.34
CA ASP A 72 6.86 7.24 12.35
C ASP A 72 5.80 6.90 11.32
N TRP A 73 4.71 6.29 11.77
CA TRP A 73 3.61 5.85 10.90
C TRP A 73 2.84 6.98 10.22
N THR A 74 3.02 8.23 10.64
CA THR A 74 2.41 9.40 9.97
C THR A 74 3.13 9.72 8.67
N LYS A 75 4.43 9.44 8.58
CA LYS A 75 5.28 9.73 7.41
C LYS A 75 5.25 8.62 6.36
N ASN A 76 5.57 8.99 5.13
CA ASN A 76 5.87 8.03 4.06
C ASN A 76 7.19 7.32 4.33
N TRP A 77 7.36 6.13 3.75
CA TRP A 77 8.56 5.32 3.93
C TRP A 77 9.85 6.06 3.52
N GLU A 78 9.79 6.83 2.44
CA GLU A 78 10.92 7.64 1.96
C GLU A 78 11.39 8.67 2.99
N LEU A 79 10.47 9.19 3.80
CA LEU A 79 10.70 10.23 4.81
C LEU A 79 11.06 9.67 6.20
N GLN A 80 11.15 8.34 6.35
CA GLN A 80 11.62 7.74 7.60
C GLN A 80 13.10 8.02 7.82
N ASP A 81 13.50 8.08 9.09
CA ASP A 81 14.88 8.30 9.50
C ASP A 81 15.83 7.26 8.89
N VAL A 82 17.01 7.71 8.49
CA VAL A 82 18.00 6.83 7.86
C VAL A 82 18.52 5.80 8.86
N GLY A 83 18.75 6.20 10.12
CA GLY A 83 19.19 5.32 11.18
C GLY A 83 18.18 4.22 11.51
N ASP A 84 16.88 4.48 11.40
CA ASP A 84 15.86 3.45 11.57
C ASP A 84 15.80 2.46 10.40
N LYS A 85 16.02 2.93 9.17
CA LYS A 85 16.16 2.06 8.00
C LYS A 85 17.42 1.19 8.09
N GLU A 86 18.52 1.73 8.60
CA GLU A 86 19.76 0.98 8.84
C GLU A 86 19.59 -0.05 9.96
N TRP A 87 18.94 0.32 11.06
CA TRP A 87 18.60 -0.64 12.12
C TRP A 87 17.75 -1.80 11.59
N LEU A 88 16.75 -1.53 10.75
CA LEU A 88 15.96 -2.58 10.12
C LEU A 88 16.82 -3.50 9.24
N TRP A 89 17.76 -2.91 8.50
CA TRP A 89 18.68 -3.65 7.64
C TRP A 89 19.62 -4.57 8.44
N ASP A 90 20.15 -4.10 9.56
CA ASP A 90 21.05 -4.90 10.40
C ASP A 90 20.29 -6.07 11.06
N ASN A 91 19.06 -5.82 11.53
CA ASN A 91 18.23 -6.87 12.12
C ASN A 91 17.78 -7.92 11.09
N ILE A 92 17.49 -7.51 9.86
CA ILE A 92 17.09 -8.48 8.82
C ILE A 92 18.28 -9.31 8.34
N LYS A 93 19.47 -8.71 8.23
CA LYS A 93 20.74 -9.42 7.90
C LYS A 93 21.18 -10.43 8.93
N ASP A 94 20.79 -10.23 10.19
CA ASP A 94 21.07 -11.21 11.25
C ASP A 94 20.26 -12.50 11.03
N LYS A 95 19.04 -12.39 10.47
CA LYS A 95 18.11 -13.53 10.28
C LYS A 95 18.14 -14.14 8.88
N TRP A 96 18.55 -13.38 7.89
CA TRP A 96 18.52 -13.79 6.48
C TRP A 96 19.90 -13.65 5.84
N GLU A 97 20.23 -14.58 4.95
CA GLU A 97 21.43 -14.51 4.14
C GLU A 97 21.22 -13.50 3.02
N LEU A 98 21.71 -12.28 3.25
CA LEU A 98 21.54 -11.14 2.35
C LEU A 98 22.89 -10.53 2.01
N ASP A 99 23.09 -10.28 0.72
CA ASP A 99 24.22 -9.51 0.20
C ASP A 99 23.95 -8.00 0.31
N GLU A 100 25.00 -7.20 0.44
CA GLU A 100 24.90 -5.73 0.56
C GLU A 100 24.24 -5.09 -0.67
N THR A 101 24.44 -5.69 -1.85
CA THR A 101 23.77 -5.27 -3.10
C THR A 101 22.25 -5.32 -3.01
N ARG A 102 21.70 -6.05 -2.02
CA ARG A 102 20.26 -6.17 -1.76
C ARG A 102 19.73 -5.15 -0.77
N LYS A 103 20.58 -4.30 -0.15
CA LYS A 103 20.15 -3.26 0.80
C LYS A 103 19.13 -2.33 0.17
N GLU A 104 19.51 -1.71 -0.94
CA GLU A 104 18.66 -0.72 -1.62
C GLU A 104 17.33 -1.30 -2.10
N PRO A 105 17.26 -2.42 -2.86
CA PRO A 105 15.97 -2.95 -3.30
C PRO A 105 15.10 -3.45 -2.12
N THR A 106 15.72 -3.99 -1.07
CA THR A 106 14.98 -4.41 0.13
C THR A 106 14.36 -3.22 0.83
N LEU A 107 15.16 -2.19 1.14
CA LEU A 107 14.68 -1.02 1.85
C LEU A 107 13.76 -0.17 0.97
N ALA A 108 14.08 0.10 -0.29
CA ALA A 108 13.27 0.99 -1.11
C ALA A 108 11.94 0.36 -1.54
N VAL A 109 11.96 -0.90 -2.00
CA VAL A 109 10.79 -1.54 -2.62
C VAL A 109 10.03 -2.37 -1.60
N ILE A 110 10.66 -3.40 -1.05
CA ILE A 110 9.97 -4.41 -0.23
C ILE A 110 9.49 -3.79 1.08
N SER A 111 10.37 -3.04 1.74
CA SER A 111 10.02 -2.39 3.00
C SER A 111 9.00 -1.26 2.79
N GLY A 112 9.11 -0.48 1.71
CA GLY A 112 8.12 0.55 1.36
C GLY A 112 6.72 -0.04 1.12
N ASP A 113 6.65 -1.14 0.36
CA ASP A 113 5.39 -1.85 0.09
C ASP A 113 4.81 -2.46 1.37
N GLU A 114 5.63 -3.12 2.20
CA GLU A 114 5.17 -3.71 3.47
C GLU A 114 4.66 -2.64 4.43
N PHE A 115 5.36 -1.51 4.55
CA PHE A 115 4.97 -0.37 5.37
C PHE A 115 3.60 0.19 4.93
N ARG A 116 3.42 0.44 3.64
CA ARG A 116 2.14 0.93 3.06
C ARG A 116 1.01 -0.08 3.26
N ASN A 117 1.28 -1.35 3.02
CA ASN A 117 0.30 -2.44 3.19
C ASN A 117 -0.15 -2.54 4.65
N LYS A 118 0.78 -2.41 5.60
CA LYS A 118 0.49 -2.50 7.03
C LYS A 118 -0.31 -1.30 7.52
N LYS A 119 0.09 -0.08 7.16
CA LYS A 119 -0.68 1.15 7.43
C LYS A 119 -2.10 1.05 6.87
N SER A 120 -2.26 0.54 5.65
CA SER A 120 -3.57 0.33 5.01
C SER A 120 -4.43 -0.71 5.75
N LYS A 121 -3.84 -1.83 6.20
CA LYS A 121 -4.54 -2.83 7.01
C LYS A 121 -5.03 -2.23 8.33
N TRP A 122 -4.20 -1.42 8.99
CA TRP A 122 -4.60 -0.76 10.22
C TRP A 122 -5.75 0.21 10.01
N LYS A 123 -5.66 1.04 8.96
CA LYS A 123 -6.75 1.96 8.62
C LYS A 123 -8.06 1.23 8.40
N ARG A 124 -8.05 0.19 7.54
CA ARG A 124 -9.24 -0.60 7.22
C ARG A 124 -9.84 -1.27 8.46
N ASN A 125 -9.02 -1.94 9.26
CA ASN A 125 -9.51 -2.83 10.31
C ASN A 125 -9.84 -2.10 11.62
N PHE A 126 -9.19 -0.97 11.90
CA PHE A 126 -9.27 -0.32 13.22
C PHE A 126 -9.68 1.16 13.18
N TYR A 127 -9.57 1.84 12.03
CA TYR A 127 -10.02 3.23 11.90
C TYR A 127 -11.35 3.33 11.15
N THR A 128 -11.41 2.86 9.89
CA THR A 128 -12.61 2.95 9.05
C THR A 128 -13.76 2.07 9.56
N ARG A 129 -13.44 0.98 10.24
CA ARG A 129 -14.44 0.02 10.75
C ARG A 129 -15.36 0.60 11.83
N TYR A 130 -14.88 1.57 12.61
CA TYR A 130 -15.60 2.09 13.76
C TYR A 130 -16.05 3.54 13.52
N ALA A 131 -17.29 3.84 13.89
CA ALA A 131 -17.90 5.14 13.64
C ALA A 131 -17.40 6.19 14.64
N THR A 132 -17.25 5.82 15.90
CA THR A 132 -16.90 6.77 16.96
C THR A 132 -15.40 6.75 17.29
N TYR A 133 -14.90 7.90 17.76
CA TYR A 133 -13.51 8.05 18.18
C TYR A 133 -13.16 7.12 19.36
N GLU A 134 -14.07 6.98 20.31
CA GLU A 134 -13.90 6.13 21.51
C GLU A 134 -13.79 4.64 21.14
N GLU A 135 -14.60 4.17 20.19
CA GLU A 135 -14.49 2.80 19.66
C GLU A 135 -13.15 2.58 18.94
N ARG A 136 -12.66 3.55 18.16
CA ARG A 136 -11.36 3.44 17.48
C ARG A 136 -10.19 3.37 18.46
N ILE A 137 -10.25 4.11 19.58
CA ILE A 137 -9.23 4.04 20.63
C ILE A 137 -9.23 2.67 21.31
N SER A 138 -10.42 2.17 21.68
CA SER A 138 -10.54 0.89 22.40
C SER A 138 -10.10 -0.31 21.56
N HIS A 139 -10.26 -0.23 20.23
CA HIS A 139 -9.83 -1.28 19.29
C HIS A 139 -8.45 -1.02 18.68
N ARG A 140 -7.57 -0.30 19.37
CA ARG A 140 -6.20 -0.03 18.89
C ARG A 140 -5.45 -1.32 18.48
N PRO A 141 -4.67 -1.31 17.37
CA PRO A 141 -3.74 -2.39 17.05
C PRO A 141 -2.75 -2.67 18.19
N GLU A 142 -2.53 -3.93 18.57
CA GLU A 142 -1.60 -4.31 19.65
C GLU A 142 -0.18 -3.74 19.46
N GLN A 143 0.27 -3.63 18.21
CA GLN A 143 1.65 -3.24 17.86
C GLN A 143 1.94 -1.75 18.03
N LEU A 144 0.92 -0.90 18.10
CA LEU A 144 1.08 0.54 18.30
C LEU A 144 0.85 0.88 19.76
N SER A 145 1.60 1.82 20.30
CA SER A 145 1.22 2.45 21.57
C SER A 145 -0.04 3.30 21.38
N GLN A 146 -0.72 3.64 22.48
CA GLN A 146 -1.90 4.52 22.40
C GLN A 146 -1.56 5.87 21.80
N GLN A 147 -0.40 6.43 22.15
CA GLN A 147 0.07 7.70 21.61
C GLN A 147 0.29 7.64 20.09
N GLU A 148 1.00 6.62 19.61
CA GLU A 148 1.24 6.44 18.17
C GLU A 148 -0.07 6.22 17.40
N TRP A 149 -1.02 5.51 17.99
CA TRP A 149 -2.33 5.30 17.38
C TRP A 149 -3.13 6.60 17.28
N VAL A 150 -3.17 7.40 18.34
CA VAL A 150 -3.86 8.71 18.33
C VAL A 150 -3.24 9.63 17.27
N GLN A 151 -1.91 9.74 17.24
CA GLN A 151 -1.21 10.54 16.22
C GLN A 151 -1.52 10.07 14.80
N LEU A 152 -1.64 8.75 14.57
CA LEU A 152 -1.96 8.20 13.27
C LEU A 152 -3.43 8.46 12.88
N MET A 153 -4.36 8.43 13.83
CA MET A 153 -5.75 8.80 13.59
C MET A 153 -5.88 10.29 13.26
N GLU A 154 -5.23 11.16 14.04
CA GLU A 154 -5.18 12.61 13.78
C GLU A 154 -4.60 12.90 12.38
N PHE A 155 -3.54 12.18 12.00
CA PHE A 155 -2.98 12.24 10.65
C PHE A 155 -4.04 11.91 9.57
N TRP A 156 -4.83 10.85 9.75
CA TRP A 156 -5.88 10.51 8.80
C TRP A 156 -7.06 11.48 8.80
N ASP A 157 -7.33 12.15 9.92
CA ASP A 157 -8.38 13.17 10.03
C ASP A 157 -7.95 14.53 9.43
N THR A 158 -6.67 14.72 9.08
CA THR A 158 -6.21 15.95 8.43
C THR A 158 -6.91 16.21 7.09
N PRO A 159 -7.30 17.47 6.79
CA PRO A 159 -7.98 17.79 5.54
C PRO A 159 -7.11 17.50 4.31
N GLU A 160 -5.79 17.59 4.43
CA GLU A 160 -4.85 17.22 3.38
C GLU A 160 -4.97 15.73 3.03
N HIS A 161 -4.94 14.86 4.05
CA HIS A 161 -5.09 13.42 3.84
C HIS A 161 -6.48 13.06 3.32
N GLN A 162 -7.53 13.67 3.87
CA GLN A 162 -8.91 13.46 3.43
C GLN A 162 -9.16 13.94 1.99
N SER A 163 -8.55 15.06 1.58
CA SER A 163 -8.68 15.57 0.20
C SER A 163 -7.97 14.67 -0.82
N GLN A 164 -6.85 14.04 -0.44
CA GLN A 164 -6.18 13.02 -1.26
C GLN A 164 -7.03 11.76 -1.43
N GLU A 165 -7.82 11.40 -0.41
CA GLU A 165 -8.74 10.25 -0.45
C GLU A 165 -10.08 10.56 -1.13
N ALA A 166 -10.60 11.77 -0.95
CA ALA A 166 -11.85 12.25 -1.55
C ALA A 166 -11.67 12.73 -3.00
N GLY A 167 -10.42 12.88 -3.47
CA GLY A 167 -10.12 13.13 -4.87
C GLY A 167 -10.83 12.09 -5.74
N ALA A 168 -11.54 12.54 -6.78
CA ALA A 168 -12.24 11.66 -7.69
C ALA A 168 -11.30 10.50 -8.10
N PRO A 169 -11.78 9.24 -8.07
CA PRO A 169 -10.94 8.11 -8.44
C PRO A 169 -10.30 8.43 -9.80
N PRO A 170 -8.96 8.31 -9.92
CA PRO A 170 -8.27 8.64 -11.16
C PRO A 170 -8.97 7.90 -12.29
N SER A 171 -9.23 8.60 -13.40
CA SER A 171 -9.89 7.98 -14.53
C SER A 171 -9.09 6.76 -14.98
N LEU A 172 -9.73 5.81 -15.68
CA LEU A 172 -9.01 4.66 -16.22
C LEU A 172 -7.81 5.10 -17.10
N GLY A 173 -7.94 6.25 -17.77
CA GLY A 173 -6.84 6.88 -18.51
C GLY A 173 -5.71 7.37 -17.60
N ASP A 174 -6.02 8.04 -16.48
CA ASP A 174 -5.01 8.45 -15.50
C ASP A 174 -4.30 7.26 -14.86
N LEU A 175 -5.05 6.19 -14.56
CA LEU A 175 -4.49 4.95 -14.05
C LEU A 175 -3.57 4.30 -15.08
N PHE A 176 -4.03 4.19 -16.33
CA PHE A 176 -3.25 3.63 -17.43
C PHE A 176 -1.95 4.42 -17.67
N VAL A 177 -2.02 5.75 -17.73
CA VAL A 177 -0.84 6.61 -17.89
C VAL A 177 0.14 6.44 -16.74
N ARG A 178 -0.34 6.27 -15.50
CA ARG A 178 0.50 6.08 -14.32
C ARG A 178 1.14 4.71 -14.24
N THR A 179 0.45 3.64 -14.65
CA THR A 179 0.88 2.27 -14.43
C THR A 179 1.47 1.59 -15.66
N HIS A 180 1.26 2.12 -16.85
CA HIS A 180 1.68 1.47 -18.09
C HIS A 180 3.14 1.81 -18.42
N THR A 181 4.00 0.80 -18.31
CA THR A 181 5.35 0.79 -18.89
C THR A 181 5.37 -0.16 -20.09
N SER A 182 6.04 0.24 -21.16
CA SER A 182 6.17 -0.57 -22.37
C SER A 182 6.87 -1.90 -22.05
N SER A 183 6.30 -3.02 -22.46
CA SER A 183 6.92 -4.34 -22.23
C SER A 183 8.22 -4.55 -23.01
N GLN A 184 8.42 -3.80 -24.11
CA GLN A 184 9.58 -3.94 -24.98
C GLN A 184 10.73 -3.01 -24.60
N THR A 185 10.41 -1.77 -24.21
CA THR A 185 11.41 -0.75 -23.90
C THR A 185 11.53 -0.47 -22.40
N HIS A 186 10.57 -0.94 -21.59
CA HIS A 186 10.46 -0.65 -20.16
C HIS A 186 10.39 0.86 -19.83
N ASP A 187 10.12 1.67 -20.84
CA ASP A 187 9.98 3.12 -20.72
C ASP A 187 8.54 3.50 -20.37
N ALA A 188 8.38 4.67 -19.76
CA ALA A 188 7.08 5.30 -19.60
C ALA A 188 6.51 5.71 -20.97
N LEU A 189 5.19 5.91 -21.04
CA LEU A 189 4.55 6.47 -22.23
C LEU A 189 5.17 7.83 -22.58
N ASP A 190 5.43 8.04 -23.87
CA ASP A 190 5.86 9.33 -24.39
C ASP A 190 4.76 10.39 -24.24
N ASP A 191 5.16 11.66 -24.21
CA ASP A 191 4.27 12.78 -23.91
C ASP A 191 3.08 12.88 -24.88
N GLN A 192 3.27 12.51 -26.15
CA GLN A 192 2.23 12.55 -27.18
C GLN A 192 1.16 11.48 -26.94
N SER A 193 1.57 10.27 -26.57
CA SER A 193 0.66 9.18 -26.19
C SER A 193 -0.14 9.53 -24.92
N ARG A 194 0.49 10.20 -23.94
CA ARG A 194 -0.17 10.64 -22.70
C ARG A 194 -1.27 11.66 -22.98
N GLU A 195 -0.97 12.65 -23.82
CA GLU A 195 -1.91 13.71 -24.19
C GLU A 195 -3.14 13.14 -24.93
N TYR A 196 -2.94 12.18 -25.84
CA TYR A 196 -4.03 11.53 -26.57
C TYR A 196 -4.99 10.77 -25.64
N ILE A 197 -4.47 10.04 -24.64
CA ILE A 197 -5.28 9.25 -23.70
C ILE A 197 -6.13 10.15 -22.80
N VAL A 198 -5.57 11.27 -22.32
CA VAL A 198 -6.29 12.24 -21.51
C VAL A 198 -7.38 12.96 -22.32
N CYS A 199 -7.08 13.32 -23.57
CA CYS A 199 -8.02 14.02 -24.47
C CYS A 199 -9.20 13.14 -24.93
N ASN A 200 -9.00 11.84 -25.17
CA ASN A 200 -10.09 10.95 -25.63
C ASN A 200 -11.14 10.64 -24.55
N ASN A 201 -10.76 10.64 -23.27
CA ASN A 201 -11.73 10.52 -22.16
C ASN A 201 -12.65 11.75 -22.09
N PHE A 202 -12.19 12.92 -22.54
CA PHE A 202 -12.99 14.14 -22.59
C PHE A 202 -14.01 14.12 -23.75
N ILE A 203 -13.66 13.53 -24.90
CA ILE A 203 -14.52 13.47 -26.08
C ILE A 203 -15.70 12.50 -25.90
N LEU A 204 -15.52 11.37 -25.20
CA LEU A 204 -16.59 10.39 -24.96
C LEU A 204 -17.70 10.90 -24.02
N VAL A 205 -17.37 11.78 -23.07
CA VAL A 205 -18.36 12.42 -22.18
C VAL A 205 -19.23 13.44 -22.93
N ILE A 206 -18.68 14.12 -23.94
CA ILE A 206 -19.46 15.07 -24.76
C ILE A 206 -20.35 14.31 -25.78
N ALA A 207 -19.86 13.19 -26.34
CA ALA A 207 -20.60 12.38 -27.30
C ALA A 207 -21.82 11.64 -26.70
N SER A 208 -21.84 11.42 -25.38
CA SER A 208 -22.97 10.79 -24.68
C SER A 208 -24.07 11.77 -24.23
N GLY A 209 -23.85 13.08 -24.38
CA GLY A 209 -24.79 14.14 -23.99
C GLY A 209 -25.44 14.93 -25.15
N LEU A 210 -25.04 14.72 -26.40
CA LEU A 210 -25.53 15.51 -27.54
C LEU A 210 -25.90 14.61 -28.73
N ASN A 211 -27.17 14.22 -28.74
CA ASN A 211 -27.81 13.53 -29.86
C ASN A 211 -28.41 14.57 -30.81
N ILE A 212 -27.60 15.30 -31.61
CA ILE A 212 -28.09 16.27 -32.61
C ILE A 212 -27.20 16.30 -33.87
N ILE A 213 -27.73 15.68 -34.94
CA ILE A 213 -27.72 16.06 -36.37
C ILE A 213 -26.40 16.01 -37.19
N LEU A 214 -26.45 15.07 -38.16
CA LEU A 214 -25.75 14.91 -39.46
C LEU A 214 -24.97 16.12 -40.04
N GLY A 215 -23.75 15.84 -40.54
CA GLY A 215 -23.01 16.77 -41.40
C GLY A 215 -21.71 16.19 -41.99
N VAL A 216 -21.85 15.37 -43.04
CA VAL A 216 -20.95 15.11 -44.19
C VAL A 216 -19.42 15.28 -43.99
N PHE A 217 -18.72 14.14 -43.97
CA PHE A 217 -17.28 14.03 -44.25
C PHE A 217 -16.97 14.46 -45.69
N ASN A 218 -15.97 15.32 -45.88
CA ASN A 218 -15.27 15.45 -47.16
C ASN A 218 -13.76 15.63 -46.91
N ILE A 219 -12.97 14.64 -47.32
CA ILE A 219 -11.50 14.62 -47.26
C ILE A 219 -11.02 14.72 -48.72
N PRO A 220 -10.28 15.77 -49.12
CA PRO A 220 -9.58 15.74 -50.40
C PRO A 220 -8.23 15.01 -50.26
N ARG A 221 -7.87 14.29 -51.32
CA ARG A 221 -6.61 13.53 -51.48
C ARG A 221 -5.39 14.42 -51.57
#